data_AF-A0A1I3PLN7-F1
#
_entry.id   AF-A0A1I3PLN7-F1
#
_cell.length_a   1.000
_cell.length_b   1.000
_cell.length_c   1.000
_cell.angle_alpha   90.00
_cell.angle_beta   90.00
_cell.angle_gamma   90.00
#
_symmetry.space_group_name_H-M   'P 1'
#
loop_
_entity.id
_entity.type
_entity.pdbx_description
1 polymer ?
#
loop_
_entity_poly.entity_id
_entity_poly.type
_entity_poly.pdbx_seq_one_letter_code
_entity_poly.pdbx_strand_id
1 'polypeptide(L)'
;MDEHVKERIRKQYGNLTASQKIISKFVIEKPNLIAIHTAKKIADLTNMSEATVIRFCYALGYTGYTQLQDEIKKALLIADPRKGPIQKYRDSEEIRTKDNYAQQVMETDIAYLQQGLQQLDYGLLDQAARQIISANRIVVVGFRWCHIPAKWLFSTLNAIKGNTHLYTGAVDNADYFLTERDQEWLVIALSFPRHPAETVALVQSAKALGAKVLAITEGELSPISQMADLLLKVTTPQPAATSGMPVLFSLLNVLIKGVMVYDAKNVQKRLQHYDEISSQLYSFIGDEDEFTI
;
A
#
# COMPACT_ATOMS: atom_id res chain seq x y z
N MET A 1 -18.17 -13.71 9.01
CA MET A 1 -19.42 -14.39 8.60
C MET A 1 -20.29 -13.35 7.94
N ASP A 2 -20.90 -13.66 6.79
CA ASP A 2 -21.75 -12.75 6.03
C ASP A 2 -22.84 -12.13 6.94
N GLU A 3 -23.00 -10.80 6.86
CA GLU A 3 -24.12 -10.13 7.51
C GLU A 3 -25.46 -10.61 6.94
N HIS A 4 -25.48 -11.07 5.68
CA HIS A 4 -26.69 -11.50 5.00
C HIS A 4 -27.27 -12.83 5.54
N VAL A 5 -26.45 -13.84 5.84
CA VAL A 5 -26.91 -15.13 6.45
C VAL A 5 -27.46 -14.89 7.86
N LYS A 6 -26.78 -14.07 8.66
CA LYS A 6 -27.25 -13.72 10.02
C LYS A 6 -28.58 -12.98 9.97
N GLU A 7 -28.72 -12.04 9.05
CA GLU A 7 -29.93 -11.24 8.91
C GLU A 7 -31.13 -12.10 8.47
N ARG A 8 -30.91 -13.07 7.56
CA ARG A 8 -31.94 -14.06 7.20
C ARG A 8 -32.38 -14.90 8.39
N ILE A 9 -31.42 -15.40 9.18
CA ILE A 9 -31.71 -16.14 10.41
C ILE A 9 -32.49 -15.26 11.37
N ARG A 10 -32.07 -14.01 11.60
CA ARG A 10 -32.73 -13.07 12.50
C ARG A 10 -34.17 -12.80 12.10
N LYS A 11 -34.43 -12.53 10.82
CA LYS A 11 -35.78 -12.29 10.28
C LYS A 11 -36.71 -13.49 10.44
N GLN A 12 -36.20 -14.71 10.25
CA GLN A 12 -37.00 -15.92 10.29
C GLN A 12 -37.00 -16.64 11.64
N TYR A 13 -36.18 -16.19 12.61
CA TYR A 13 -35.93 -16.90 13.87
C TYR A 13 -37.20 -17.21 14.66
N GLY A 14 -38.18 -16.28 14.65
CA GLY A 14 -39.47 -16.44 15.31
C GLY A 14 -40.30 -17.60 14.76
N ASN A 15 -40.14 -17.91 13.47
CA ASN A 15 -40.90 -18.93 12.74
C ASN A 15 -40.19 -20.29 12.73
N LEU A 16 -38.98 -20.39 13.28
CA LEU A 16 -38.22 -21.64 13.33
C LEU A 16 -38.73 -22.57 14.43
N THR A 17 -38.87 -23.86 14.10
CA THR A 17 -39.10 -24.92 15.09
C THR A 17 -37.91 -25.06 16.06
N ALA A 18 -38.10 -25.76 17.18
CA ALA A 18 -37.02 -26.01 18.14
C ALA A 18 -35.79 -26.66 17.49
N SER A 19 -35.99 -27.66 16.63
CA SER A 19 -34.93 -28.32 15.86
C SER A 19 -34.21 -27.37 14.90
N GLN A 20 -34.94 -26.49 14.21
CA GLN A 20 -34.36 -25.50 13.30
C GLN A 20 -33.59 -24.41 14.03
N LYS A 21 -33.97 -24.05 15.26
CA LYS A 21 -33.22 -23.12 16.11
C LYS A 21 -31.86 -23.68 16.54
N ILE A 22 -31.77 -25.00 16.75
CA ILE A 22 -30.50 -25.67 17.01
C ILE A 22 -29.59 -25.56 15.79
N ILE A 23 -30.13 -25.83 14.59
CA ILE A 23 -29.37 -25.72 13.34
C ILE A 23 -28.94 -24.27 13.06
N SER A 24 -29.81 -23.28 13.33
CA SER A 24 -29.47 -21.87 13.12
C SER A 24 -28.33 -21.41 14.04
N LYS A 25 -28.35 -21.83 15.30
CA LYS A 25 -27.24 -21.60 16.24
C LYS A 25 -25.95 -22.25 15.75
N PHE A 26 -26.02 -23.50 15.27
CA PHE A 26 -24.86 -24.20 14.73
C PHE A 26 -24.28 -23.51 13.49
N VAL A 27 -25.13 -23.01 12.59
CA VAL A 27 -24.69 -22.21 11.42
C VAL A 27 -23.97 -20.94 11.83
N ILE A 28 -24.45 -20.26 12.88
CA ILE A 28 -23.83 -19.04 13.41
C ILE A 28 -22.49 -19.33 14.10
N GLU A 29 -22.44 -20.37 14.92
CA GLU A 29 -21.27 -20.69 15.76
C GLU A 29 -20.17 -21.45 15.01
N LYS A 30 -20.54 -22.24 13.99
CA LYS A 30 -19.64 -23.16 13.28
C LYS A 30 -19.75 -23.06 11.74
N PRO A 31 -19.66 -21.85 11.14
CA PRO A 31 -19.82 -21.66 9.70
C PRO A 31 -18.78 -22.44 8.86
N ASN A 32 -17.56 -22.62 9.38
CA ASN A 32 -16.50 -23.39 8.72
C ASN A 32 -16.90 -24.85 8.46
N LEU A 33 -17.68 -25.45 9.37
CA LEU A 33 -18.13 -26.83 9.21
C LEU A 33 -19.23 -26.94 8.16
N ILE A 34 -20.12 -25.95 8.09
CA ILE A 34 -21.15 -25.87 7.04
C ILE A 34 -20.50 -25.79 5.65
N ALA A 35 -19.43 -25.03 5.52
CA ALA A 35 -18.73 -24.83 4.24
C ALA A 35 -18.09 -26.10 3.67
N ILE A 36 -17.72 -27.08 4.50
CA ILE A 36 -16.94 -28.26 4.07
C ILE A 36 -17.69 -29.59 4.18
N HIS A 37 -18.84 -29.62 4.86
CA HIS A 37 -19.58 -30.84 5.13
C HIS A 37 -20.94 -30.88 4.41
N THR A 38 -21.38 -32.09 4.06
CA THR A 38 -22.70 -32.32 3.44
C THR A 38 -23.84 -32.10 4.43
N ALA A 39 -25.07 -31.94 3.92
CA ALA A 39 -26.27 -31.80 4.75
C ALA A 39 -26.42 -32.96 5.75
N LYS A 40 -26.20 -34.20 5.30
CA LYS A 40 -26.12 -35.39 6.14
C LYS A 40 -25.17 -35.24 7.33
N LYS A 41 -23.94 -34.78 7.08
CA LYS A 41 -22.92 -34.64 8.12
C LYS A 41 -23.27 -33.51 9.10
N ILE A 42 -23.92 -32.45 8.65
CA ILE A 42 -24.45 -31.40 9.54
C ILE A 42 -25.60 -31.93 10.40
N ALA A 43 -26.44 -32.79 9.84
CA ALA A 43 -27.48 -33.48 10.57
C ALA A 43 -26.88 -34.30 11.72
N ASP A 44 -25.86 -35.10 11.46
CA ASP A 44 -25.15 -35.86 12.49
C ASP A 44 -24.57 -34.95 13.59
N LEU A 45 -23.91 -33.85 13.20
CA LEU A 45 -23.27 -32.91 14.13
C LEU A 45 -24.27 -32.10 14.99
N THR A 46 -25.51 -31.99 14.53
CA THR A 46 -26.59 -31.29 15.24
C THR A 46 -27.58 -32.23 15.90
N ASN A 47 -27.36 -33.55 15.81
CA ASN A 47 -28.29 -34.60 16.22
C ASN A 47 -29.69 -34.43 15.61
N MET A 48 -29.74 -34.11 14.31
CA MET A 48 -30.95 -33.89 13.51
C MET A 48 -30.97 -34.80 12.30
N SER A 49 -32.14 -34.97 11.68
CA SER A 49 -32.23 -35.65 10.39
C SER A 49 -31.82 -34.73 9.23
N GLU A 50 -31.27 -35.31 8.16
CA GLU A 50 -30.89 -34.57 6.95
C GLU A 50 -32.08 -33.78 6.37
N ALA A 51 -33.27 -34.37 6.40
CA ALA A 51 -34.52 -33.69 6.01
C ALA A 51 -34.83 -32.45 6.86
N THR A 52 -34.40 -32.41 8.13
CA THR A 52 -34.57 -31.25 9.01
C THR A 52 -33.58 -30.13 8.66
N VAL A 53 -32.34 -30.48 8.29
CA VAL A 53 -31.34 -29.53 7.76
C VAL A 53 -31.81 -28.91 6.44
N ILE A 54 -32.38 -29.71 5.55
CA ILE A 54 -32.93 -29.22 4.27
C ILE A 54 -34.14 -28.30 4.51
N ARG A 55 -35.08 -28.69 5.38
CA ARG A 55 -36.23 -27.84 5.74
C ARG A 55 -35.82 -26.55 6.42
N PHE A 56 -34.74 -26.54 7.20
CA PHE A 56 -34.16 -25.31 7.74
C PHE A 56 -33.70 -24.36 6.62
N CYS A 57 -33.01 -24.88 5.58
CA CYS A 57 -32.57 -24.07 4.45
C CYS A 57 -33.75 -23.43 3.72
N TYR A 58 -34.83 -24.19 3.48
CA TYR A 58 -36.07 -23.66 2.90
C TYR A 58 -36.72 -22.59 3.77
N ALA A 59 -36.75 -22.77 5.09
CA ALA A 59 -37.28 -21.77 6.02
C ALA A 59 -36.52 -20.43 6.00
N LEU A 60 -35.24 -20.44 5.60
CA LEU A 60 -34.44 -19.22 5.39
C LEU A 60 -34.54 -18.64 3.97
N GLY A 61 -35.35 -19.25 3.10
CA GLY A 61 -35.55 -18.82 1.71
C GLY A 61 -34.47 -19.31 0.74
N TYR A 62 -33.75 -20.39 1.08
CA TYR A 62 -32.84 -21.08 0.16
C TYR A 62 -33.56 -22.19 -0.61
N THR A 63 -33.08 -22.47 -1.81
CA THR A 63 -33.54 -23.57 -2.69
C THR A 63 -33.02 -24.95 -2.24
N GLY A 64 -32.10 -24.98 -1.28
CA GLY A 64 -31.56 -26.19 -0.68
C GLY A 64 -30.30 -25.92 0.14
N TYR A 65 -29.71 -26.98 0.69
CA TYR A 65 -28.49 -26.88 1.51
C TYR A 65 -27.28 -26.34 0.74
N THR A 66 -27.13 -26.72 -0.53
CA THR A 66 -26.01 -26.27 -1.38
C THR A 66 -25.96 -24.74 -1.50
N GLN A 67 -27.12 -24.08 -1.64
CA GLN A 67 -27.16 -22.63 -1.77
C GLN A 67 -26.73 -21.91 -0.48
N LEU A 68 -27.20 -22.39 0.69
CA LEU A 68 -26.74 -21.90 1.99
C LEU A 68 -25.23 -22.13 2.16
N GLN A 69 -24.77 -23.33 1.80
CA GLN A 69 -23.36 -23.71 1.89
C GLN A 69 -22.48 -22.82 1.00
N ASP A 70 -22.90 -22.52 -0.22
CA ASP A 70 -22.13 -21.69 -1.15
C ASP A 70 -22.07 -20.22 -0.70
N GLU A 71 -23.15 -19.68 -0.12
CA GLU A 71 -23.13 -18.35 0.48
C GLU A 71 -22.16 -18.30 1.67
N ILE A 72 -22.19 -19.31 2.55
CA ILE A 72 -21.25 -19.40 3.67
C ILE A 72 -19.81 -19.59 3.18
N LYS A 73 -19.57 -20.41 2.15
CA LYS A 73 -18.24 -20.57 1.53
C LYS A 73 -17.73 -19.23 0.99
N LYS A 74 -18.53 -18.49 0.23
CA LYS A 74 -18.15 -17.17 -0.29
C LYS A 74 -17.80 -16.20 0.83
N ALA A 75 -18.63 -16.16 1.88
CA ALA A 75 -18.39 -15.32 3.04
C ALA A 75 -17.12 -15.69 3.82
N LEU A 76 -16.76 -16.98 3.86
CA LEU A 76 -15.53 -17.46 4.48
C LEU A 76 -14.30 -17.26 3.58
N LEU A 77 -14.45 -17.31 2.25
CA LEU A 77 -13.40 -17.00 1.28
C LEU A 77 -12.99 -15.53 1.34
N ILE A 78 -13.95 -14.62 1.54
CA ILE A 78 -13.71 -13.18 1.81
C ILE A 78 -13.04 -12.99 3.18
N ALA A 79 -13.34 -13.87 4.14
CA ALA A 79 -12.89 -13.80 5.53
C ALA A 79 -11.64 -14.65 5.85
N ASP A 80 -10.91 -15.19 4.87
CA ASP A 80 -9.66 -15.92 5.15
C ASP A 80 -8.59 -14.93 5.67
N PRO A 81 -8.15 -15.05 6.94
CA PRO A 81 -7.11 -14.18 7.51
C PRO A 81 -5.75 -14.37 6.83
N ARG A 82 -5.56 -15.48 6.09
CA ARG A 82 -4.32 -15.80 5.38
C ARG A 82 -4.22 -15.16 3.99
N LYS A 83 -5.32 -14.59 3.47
CA LYS A 83 -5.33 -13.88 2.19
C LYS A 83 -5.03 -12.40 2.43
N GLY A 84 -3.95 -11.91 1.84
CA GLY A 84 -3.61 -10.48 1.86
C GLY A 84 -4.66 -9.62 1.13
N PRO A 85 -4.78 -8.32 1.45
CA PRO A 85 -5.69 -7.35 0.81
C PRO A 85 -5.81 -7.48 -0.71
N ILE A 86 -4.69 -7.68 -1.42
CA ILE A 86 -4.68 -7.85 -2.88
C ILE A 86 -5.45 -9.10 -3.31
N GLN A 87 -5.27 -10.22 -2.61
CA GLN A 87 -5.97 -11.46 -2.95
C GLN A 87 -7.48 -11.35 -2.70
N LYS A 88 -7.87 -10.64 -1.64
CA LYS A 88 -9.28 -10.34 -1.37
C LYS A 88 -9.90 -9.47 -2.46
N TYR A 89 -9.19 -8.43 -2.91
CA TYR A 89 -9.61 -7.61 -4.04
C TYR A 89 -9.77 -8.44 -5.32
N ARG A 90 -8.77 -9.27 -5.66
CA ARG A 90 -8.81 -10.13 -6.86
C ARG A 90 -9.95 -11.15 -6.83
N ASP A 91 -10.28 -11.67 -5.65
CA ASP A 91 -11.38 -12.63 -5.48
C ASP A 91 -12.76 -11.93 -5.62
N SER A 92 -12.84 -10.61 -5.41
CA SER A 92 -14.04 -9.79 -5.58
C SER A 92 -14.06 -8.96 -6.88
N GLU A 93 -13.04 -9.08 -7.73
CA GLU A 93 -12.86 -8.24 -8.92
C GLU A 93 -13.91 -8.60 -9.99
N GLU A 94 -14.83 -7.67 -10.23
CA GLU A 94 -15.70 -7.74 -11.40
C GLU A 94 -14.93 -7.37 -12.69
N ILE A 95 -15.43 -7.74 -13.86
CA ILE A 95 -14.81 -7.33 -15.12
C ILE A 95 -14.86 -5.80 -15.24
N ARG A 96 -13.72 -5.18 -15.59
CA ARG A 96 -13.63 -3.75 -15.92
C ARG A 96 -14.53 -3.42 -17.10
N THR A 97 -15.50 -2.55 -16.87
CA THR A 97 -16.44 -2.01 -17.86
C THR A 97 -16.39 -0.48 -17.84
N LYS A 98 -17.02 0.16 -18.83
CA LYS A 98 -17.17 1.62 -18.85
C LYS A 98 -17.94 2.17 -17.64
N ASP A 99 -18.77 1.34 -17.02
CA ASP A 99 -19.67 1.77 -15.95
C ASP A 99 -19.06 1.64 -14.55
N ASN A 100 -18.03 0.79 -14.38
CA ASN A 100 -17.42 0.51 -13.07
C ASN A 100 -15.90 0.80 -12.99
N TYR A 101 -15.23 1.21 -14.08
CA TYR A 101 -13.76 1.36 -14.08
C TYR A 101 -13.23 2.30 -12.99
N ALA A 102 -13.92 3.42 -12.73
CA ALA A 102 -13.48 4.42 -11.76
C ALA A 102 -13.46 3.85 -10.34
N GLN A 103 -14.53 3.14 -9.96
CA GLN A 103 -14.62 2.45 -8.67
C GLN A 103 -13.51 1.40 -8.56
N GLN A 104 -13.31 0.60 -9.60
CA GLN A 104 -12.33 -0.49 -9.56
C GLN A 104 -10.88 -0.01 -9.48
N VAL A 105 -10.55 1.12 -10.11
CA VAL A 105 -9.23 1.76 -9.96
C VAL A 105 -9.02 2.18 -8.51
N MET A 106 -9.98 2.88 -7.92
CA MET A 106 -9.89 3.34 -6.51
C MET A 106 -9.82 2.16 -5.54
N GLU A 107 -10.59 1.10 -5.75
CA GLU A 107 -10.54 -0.13 -4.94
C GLU A 107 -9.20 -0.87 -5.09
N THR A 108 -8.61 -0.87 -6.29
CA THR A 108 -7.25 -1.39 -6.50
C THR A 108 -6.26 -0.61 -5.65
N ASP A 109 -6.29 0.72 -5.72
CA ASP A 109 -5.36 1.59 -4.96
C ASP A 109 -5.51 1.37 -3.45
N ILE A 110 -6.74 1.31 -2.94
CA ILE A 110 -7.02 1.01 -1.53
C ILE A 110 -6.45 -0.36 -1.12
N ALA A 111 -6.66 -1.40 -1.93
CA ALA A 111 -6.18 -2.74 -1.62
C ALA A 111 -4.64 -2.80 -1.55
N TYR A 112 -3.95 -2.13 -2.46
CA TYR A 112 -2.49 -2.10 -2.46
C TYR A 112 -1.91 -1.18 -1.36
N LEU A 113 -2.58 -0.08 -1.02
CA LEU A 113 -2.21 0.75 0.13
C LEU A 113 -2.36 -0.02 1.45
N GLN A 114 -3.45 -0.78 1.61
CA GLN A 114 -3.65 -1.67 2.76
C GLN A 114 -2.59 -2.75 2.83
N GLN A 115 -2.22 -3.34 1.69
CA GLN A 115 -1.11 -4.30 1.63
C GLN A 115 0.22 -3.64 2.05
N GLY A 116 0.49 -2.44 1.54
CA GLY A 116 1.69 -1.66 1.89
C GLY A 116 1.75 -1.38 3.39
N LEU A 117 0.64 -0.97 4.00
CA LEU A 117 0.53 -0.77 5.45
C LEU A 117 0.90 -2.04 6.24
N GLN A 118 0.43 -3.21 5.80
CA GLN A 118 0.74 -4.49 6.47
C GLN A 118 2.20 -4.92 6.30
N GLN A 119 2.90 -4.39 5.29
CA GLN A 119 4.29 -4.71 4.97
C GLN A 119 5.29 -3.68 5.52
N LEU A 120 4.82 -2.63 6.21
CA LEU A 120 5.72 -1.63 6.77
C LEU A 120 6.63 -2.25 7.83
N ASP A 121 7.92 -2.08 7.64
CA ASP A 121 8.93 -2.33 8.66
C ASP A 121 9.32 -0.99 9.29
N TYR A 122 8.83 -0.76 10.50
CA TYR A 122 9.09 0.47 11.25
C TYR A 122 10.59 0.67 11.52
N GLY A 123 11.35 -0.41 11.76
CA GLY A 123 12.78 -0.33 11.99
C GLY A 123 13.55 0.09 10.75
N LEU A 124 13.15 -0.37 9.56
CA LEU A 124 13.74 0.10 8.29
C LEU A 124 13.36 1.55 8.00
N LEU A 125 12.12 1.96 8.25
CA LEU A 125 11.69 3.35 8.07
C LEU A 125 12.47 4.31 8.98
N ASP A 126 12.69 3.94 10.24
CA ASP A 126 13.48 4.71 11.20
C ASP A 126 14.94 4.86 10.74
N GLN A 127 15.54 3.77 10.26
CA GLN A 127 16.89 3.79 9.70
C GLN A 127 16.97 4.69 8.47
N ALA A 128 15.97 4.62 7.57
CA ALA A 128 15.93 5.45 6.37
C ALA A 128 15.84 6.94 6.72
N ALA A 129 14.95 7.32 7.63
CA ALA A 129 14.81 8.70 8.09
C ALA A 129 16.12 9.21 8.72
N ARG A 130 16.79 8.40 9.55
CA ARG A 130 18.07 8.77 10.16
C ARG A 130 19.18 8.93 9.14
N GLN A 131 19.28 8.04 8.15
CA GLN A 131 20.26 8.18 7.06
C GLN A 131 20.05 9.47 6.27
N ILE A 132 18.79 9.83 5.98
CA ILE A 132 18.44 11.10 5.33
C ILE A 132 18.85 12.28 6.19
N ILE A 133 18.55 12.26 7.48
CA ILE A 133 18.89 13.36 8.41
C ILE A 133 20.40 13.56 8.49
N SER A 134 21.18 12.47 8.64
CA SER A 134 22.63 12.53 8.77
C SER A 134 23.38 12.86 7.48
N ALA A 135 22.75 12.70 6.31
CA ALA A 135 23.43 12.92 5.04
C ALA A 135 23.75 14.42 4.84
N ASN A 136 25.00 14.71 4.49
CA ASN A 136 25.45 16.07 4.14
C ASN A 136 25.01 16.45 2.73
N ARG A 137 25.00 15.46 1.83
CA ARG A 137 24.54 15.56 0.44
C ARG A 137 23.63 14.39 0.12
N ILE A 138 22.47 14.67 -0.46
CA ILE A 138 21.52 13.65 -0.91
C ILE A 138 21.40 13.72 -2.43
N VAL A 139 21.45 12.56 -3.08
CA VAL A 139 21.22 12.43 -4.52
C VAL A 139 19.99 11.56 -4.71
N VAL A 140 18.95 12.10 -5.34
CA VAL A 140 17.77 11.32 -5.72
C VAL A 140 17.88 10.97 -7.19
N VAL A 141 17.64 9.71 -7.54
CA VAL A 141 17.66 9.24 -8.92
C VAL A 141 16.47 8.34 -9.22
N GLY A 142 15.84 8.57 -10.37
CA GLY A 142 14.83 7.70 -10.94
C GLY A 142 14.63 8.11 -12.40
N PHE A 143 14.83 7.19 -13.33
CA PHE A 143 14.64 7.45 -14.77
C PHE A 143 13.25 7.02 -15.24
N ARG A 144 12.84 7.54 -16.40
CA ARG A 144 11.52 7.27 -17.02
C ARG A 144 10.38 7.60 -16.06
N TRP A 145 9.44 6.69 -15.84
CA TRP A 145 8.29 6.92 -14.97
C TRP A 145 8.69 7.19 -13.51
N CYS A 146 9.82 6.65 -13.05
CA CYS A 146 10.36 6.92 -11.71
C CYS A 146 10.92 8.35 -11.56
N HIS A 147 11.08 9.11 -12.66
CA HIS A 147 11.51 10.50 -12.60
C HIS A 147 10.53 11.39 -11.85
N ILE A 148 9.22 11.16 -12.00
CA ILE A 148 8.19 11.97 -11.34
C ILE A 148 8.23 11.81 -9.81
N PRO A 149 8.17 10.60 -9.22
CA PRO A 149 8.30 10.44 -7.77
C PRO A 149 9.70 10.83 -7.26
N ALA A 150 10.76 10.62 -8.03
CA ALA A 150 12.11 11.09 -7.69
C ALA A 150 12.17 12.63 -7.60
N LYS A 151 11.58 13.33 -8.58
CA LYS A 151 11.50 14.80 -8.59
C LYS A 151 10.67 15.34 -7.43
N TRP A 152 9.52 14.71 -7.14
CA TRP A 152 8.72 15.08 -5.97
C TRP A 152 9.54 14.93 -4.68
N LEU A 153 10.22 13.79 -4.48
CA LEU A 153 11.03 13.55 -3.30
C LEU A 153 12.16 14.57 -3.18
N PHE A 154 12.85 14.87 -4.28
CA PHE A 154 13.87 15.93 -4.34
C PHE A 154 13.32 17.28 -3.90
N SER A 155 12.17 17.71 -4.44
CA SER A 155 11.56 19.00 -4.11
C SER A 155 11.14 19.06 -2.65
N THR A 156 10.51 18.00 -2.15
CA THR A 156 10.08 17.93 -0.75
C THR A 156 11.26 17.92 0.22
N LEU A 157 12.31 17.14 -0.05
CA LEU A 157 13.53 17.13 0.76
C LEU A 157 14.23 18.50 0.76
N ASN A 158 14.26 19.21 -0.36
CA ASN A 158 14.85 20.55 -0.39
C ASN A 158 14.06 21.60 0.40
N ALA A 159 12.73 21.46 0.47
CA ALA A 159 11.89 22.28 1.31
C ALA A 159 12.12 22.01 2.81
N ILE A 160 12.26 20.74 3.23
CA ILE A 160 12.36 20.39 4.66
C ILE A 160 13.79 20.27 5.22
N LYS A 161 14.78 19.97 4.39
CA LYS A 161 16.18 19.74 4.79
C LYS A 161 17.18 20.53 3.94
N GLY A 162 16.97 20.64 2.63
CA GLY A 162 17.96 21.19 1.70
C GLY A 162 18.99 20.13 1.24
N ASN A 163 20.02 20.58 0.53
CA ASN A 163 21.18 19.78 0.08
C ASN A 163 20.83 18.49 -0.67
N THR A 164 19.71 18.51 -1.40
CA THR A 164 19.29 17.38 -2.23
C THR A 164 19.43 17.72 -3.70
N HIS A 165 20.05 16.84 -4.47
CA HIS A 165 20.21 16.96 -5.92
C HIS A 165 19.36 15.90 -6.64
N LEU A 166 18.66 16.29 -7.71
CA LEU A 166 17.98 15.34 -8.60
C LEU A 166 18.91 15.02 -9.76
N TYR A 167 19.41 13.79 -9.82
CA TYR A 167 20.19 13.34 -10.97
C TYR A 167 19.27 13.02 -12.15
N THR A 168 19.49 13.70 -13.27
CA THR A 168 18.72 13.58 -14.52
C THR A 168 19.58 13.08 -15.69
N GLY A 169 20.91 13.15 -15.58
CA GLY A 169 21.88 12.66 -16.57
C GLY A 169 21.99 13.48 -17.86
N ALA A 170 21.03 14.34 -18.17
CA ALA A 170 21.06 15.21 -19.37
C ALA A 170 21.88 16.49 -19.15
N VAL A 171 21.81 17.04 -17.93
CA VAL A 171 22.55 18.27 -17.54
C VAL A 171 23.67 17.94 -16.55
N ASP A 172 23.58 16.79 -15.89
CA ASP A 172 24.55 16.32 -14.93
C ASP A 172 25.68 15.61 -15.67
N ASN A 173 26.86 16.22 -15.72
CA ASN A 173 28.03 15.49 -16.17
C ASN A 173 28.41 14.48 -15.08
N ALA A 174 28.22 13.19 -15.35
CA ALA A 174 28.28 12.13 -14.34
C ALA A 174 29.65 12.04 -13.67
N ASP A 175 30.73 12.19 -14.44
CA ASP A 175 32.10 12.19 -13.94
C ASP A 175 32.34 13.36 -12.96
N TYR A 176 32.00 14.58 -13.33
CA TYR A 176 32.11 15.78 -12.50
C TYR A 176 31.26 15.63 -11.23
N PHE A 177 30.00 15.24 -11.39
CA PHE A 177 29.07 15.06 -10.29
C PHE A 177 29.57 14.05 -9.24
N LEU A 178 30.17 12.95 -9.70
CA LEU A 178 30.74 11.92 -8.84
C LEU A 178 32.09 12.31 -8.23
N THR A 179 32.80 13.29 -8.79
CA THR A 179 34.07 13.81 -8.23
C THR A 179 33.87 14.78 -7.06
N GLU A 180 32.75 15.49 -6.99
CA GLU A 180 32.37 16.34 -5.86
C GLU A 180 31.75 15.54 -4.70
N ARG A 181 32.51 14.58 -4.15
CA ARG A 181 32.01 13.74 -3.05
C ARG A 181 32.16 14.41 -1.69
N ASP A 182 31.12 14.30 -0.87
CA ASP A 182 31.20 14.48 0.58
C ASP A 182 31.43 13.13 1.26
N GLN A 183 32.08 13.13 2.43
CA GLN A 183 32.37 11.89 3.17
C GLN A 183 31.11 11.15 3.68
N GLU A 184 29.91 11.75 3.57
CA GLU A 184 28.65 11.22 4.08
C GLU A 184 27.46 11.50 3.15
N TRP A 185 27.64 11.22 1.86
CA TRP A 185 26.59 11.38 0.86
C TRP A 185 25.70 10.13 0.72
N LEU A 186 24.40 10.37 0.48
CA LEU A 186 23.34 9.36 0.35
C LEU A 186 22.76 9.40 -1.06
N VAL A 187 22.65 8.24 -1.70
CA VAL A 187 21.87 8.05 -2.93
C VAL A 187 20.54 7.39 -2.59
N ILE A 188 19.44 8.07 -2.93
CA ILE A 188 18.08 7.51 -2.88
C ILE A 188 17.67 7.14 -4.31
N ALA A 189 17.59 5.84 -4.60
CA ALA A 189 17.34 5.33 -5.93
C ALA A 189 15.96 4.68 -6.04
N LEU A 190 15.15 5.16 -6.99
CA LEU A 190 13.86 4.58 -7.34
C LEU A 190 14.01 3.81 -8.66
N SER A 191 13.78 2.50 -8.63
CA SER A 191 13.83 1.66 -9.83
C SER A 191 12.76 0.57 -9.75
N PHE A 192 11.87 0.56 -10.72
CA PHE A 192 10.75 -0.40 -10.83
C PHE A 192 10.90 -1.17 -12.16
N PRO A 193 10.07 -2.21 -12.43
CA PRO A 193 10.33 -3.18 -13.49
C PRO A 193 10.72 -2.57 -14.84
N ARG A 194 11.63 -3.27 -15.54
CA ARG A 194 12.48 -2.83 -16.68
C ARG A 194 13.76 -2.08 -16.29
N HIS A 195 13.91 -1.67 -15.03
CA HIS A 195 15.14 -1.15 -14.40
C HIS A 195 16.08 -0.37 -15.34
N PRO A 196 15.85 0.94 -15.53
CA PRO A 196 16.69 1.76 -16.42
C PRO A 196 18.18 1.60 -16.12
N ALA A 197 18.97 1.29 -17.15
CA ALA A 197 20.40 1.03 -17.00
C ALA A 197 21.13 2.25 -16.44
N GLU A 198 20.66 3.45 -16.74
CA GLU A 198 21.16 4.73 -16.25
C GLU A 198 21.03 4.84 -14.72
N THR A 199 19.89 4.43 -14.17
CA THR A 199 19.69 4.38 -12.70
C THR A 199 20.67 3.38 -12.07
N VAL A 200 20.79 2.18 -12.66
CA VAL A 200 21.66 1.12 -12.12
C VAL A 200 23.13 1.54 -12.18
N ALA A 201 23.59 2.10 -13.30
CA ALA A 201 24.96 2.54 -13.50
C ALA A 201 25.36 3.67 -12.54
N LEU A 202 24.46 4.63 -12.29
CA LEU A 202 24.71 5.69 -11.31
C LEU A 202 24.83 5.12 -9.89
N VAL A 203 23.90 4.25 -9.48
CA VAL A 203 23.92 3.62 -8.16
C VAL A 203 25.21 2.83 -7.97
N GLN A 204 25.63 2.07 -8.97
CA GLN A 204 26.87 1.30 -8.95
C GLN A 204 28.09 2.20 -8.79
N SER A 205 28.16 3.28 -9.56
CA SER A 205 29.29 4.22 -9.53
C SER A 205 29.36 4.97 -8.20
N ALA A 206 28.22 5.45 -7.69
CA ALA A 206 28.16 6.14 -6.42
C ALA A 206 28.51 5.22 -5.25
N LYS A 207 28.03 3.96 -5.27
CA LYS A 207 28.36 2.94 -4.28
C LYS A 207 29.86 2.64 -4.26
N ALA A 208 30.48 2.49 -5.43
CA ALA A 208 31.94 2.28 -5.55
C ALA A 208 32.76 3.46 -4.99
N LEU A 209 32.18 4.65 -4.96
CA LEU A 209 32.78 5.87 -4.41
C LEU A 209 32.42 6.12 -2.94
N GLY A 210 31.77 5.17 -2.27
CA GLY A 210 31.50 5.20 -0.83
C GLY A 210 30.15 5.81 -0.45
N ALA A 211 29.25 6.07 -1.40
CA ALA A 211 27.89 6.52 -1.07
C ALA A 211 27.13 5.45 -0.28
N LYS A 212 26.30 5.88 0.67
CA LYS A 212 25.21 5.02 1.15
C LYS A 212 24.10 4.99 0.10
N VAL A 213 23.43 3.85 -0.05
CA VAL A 213 22.35 3.64 -1.02
C VAL A 213 21.08 3.21 -0.30
N LEU A 214 20.06 4.06 -0.40
CA LEU A 214 18.67 3.75 -0.07
C LEU A 214 17.92 3.38 -1.36
N ALA A 215 17.63 2.10 -1.54
CA ALA A 215 16.90 1.60 -2.70
C ALA A 215 15.40 1.52 -2.42
N ILE A 216 14.58 2.00 -3.36
CA ILE A 216 13.12 1.92 -3.33
C ILE A 216 12.65 1.23 -4.62
N THR A 217 12.11 0.01 -4.48
CA THR A 217 11.87 -0.92 -5.60
C THR A 217 10.88 -2.03 -5.21
N GLU A 218 10.51 -2.91 -6.12
CA GLU A 218 9.55 -3.99 -5.90
C GLU A 218 10.08 -5.18 -5.06
N GLY A 219 11.40 -5.28 -4.87
CA GLY A 219 11.98 -6.32 -4.02
C GLY A 219 13.46 -6.59 -4.24
N GLU A 220 13.93 -7.61 -3.53
CA GLU A 220 15.33 -7.98 -3.32
C GLU A 220 16.04 -8.44 -4.61
N LEU A 221 15.28 -8.86 -5.61
CA LEU A 221 15.79 -9.30 -6.91
C LEU A 221 16.04 -8.15 -7.89
N SER A 222 15.72 -6.90 -7.51
CA SER A 222 16.00 -5.74 -8.36
C SER A 222 17.52 -5.52 -8.48
N PRO A 223 18.03 -5.02 -9.63
CA PRO A 223 19.45 -4.72 -9.77
C PRO A 223 19.98 -3.73 -8.74
N ILE A 224 19.17 -2.74 -8.32
CA ILE A 224 19.61 -1.74 -7.35
C ILE A 224 19.64 -2.28 -5.91
N SER A 225 18.90 -3.34 -5.61
CA SER A 225 18.87 -3.96 -4.28
C SER A 225 20.21 -4.57 -3.89
N GLN A 226 20.99 -5.09 -4.84
CA GLN A 226 22.30 -5.69 -4.57
C GLN A 226 23.34 -4.68 -4.09
N MET A 227 23.13 -3.39 -4.34
CA MET A 227 24.03 -2.30 -3.96
C MET A 227 23.48 -1.49 -2.78
N ALA A 228 22.27 -1.81 -2.31
CA ALA A 228 21.57 -1.07 -1.28
C ALA A 228 22.18 -1.34 0.11
N ASP A 229 22.41 -0.27 0.87
CA ASP A 229 22.62 -0.36 2.33
C ASP A 229 21.28 -0.52 3.05
N LEU A 230 20.21 0.01 2.47
CA LEU A 230 18.86 -0.09 2.98
C LEU A 230 17.86 -0.23 1.82
N LEU A 231 16.94 -1.19 1.93
CA LEU A 231 15.93 -1.48 0.94
C LEU A 231 14.54 -1.19 1.50
N LEU A 232 13.80 -0.29 0.84
CA LEU A 232 12.37 -0.11 1.07
C LEU A 232 11.60 -0.76 -0.08
N LYS A 233 10.96 -1.88 0.23
CA LYS A 233 10.17 -2.65 -0.72
C LYS A 233 8.79 -2.04 -0.92
N VAL A 234 8.35 -1.91 -2.17
CA VAL A 234 7.04 -1.37 -2.53
C VAL A 234 6.27 -2.37 -3.39
N THR A 235 5.20 -2.92 -2.84
CA THR A 235 4.28 -3.78 -3.60
C THR A 235 3.31 -2.90 -4.38
N THR A 236 3.36 -2.95 -5.71
CA THR A 236 2.50 -2.12 -6.59
C THR A 236 1.65 -2.98 -7.54
N PRO A 237 0.47 -2.48 -7.97
CA PRO A 237 -0.26 -3.10 -9.07
C PRO A 237 0.56 -3.01 -10.36
N GLN A 238 0.39 -4.02 -11.22
CA GLN A 238 1.05 -4.05 -12.52
C GLN A 238 0.11 -3.50 -13.61
N PRO A 239 0.62 -2.69 -14.55
CA PRO A 239 2.00 -2.21 -14.63
C PRO A 239 2.27 -1.05 -13.64
N ALA A 240 3.38 -1.13 -12.90
CA ALA A 240 3.73 -0.16 -11.87
C ALA A 240 3.77 1.30 -12.38
N ALA A 241 4.17 1.49 -13.65
CA ALA A 241 4.27 2.80 -14.28
C ALA A 241 2.96 3.60 -14.32
N THR A 242 1.82 2.93 -14.48
CA THR A 242 0.51 3.59 -14.64
C THR A 242 -0.40 3.40 -13.44
N SER A 243 -0.16 2.37 -12.63
CA SER A 243 -1.05 2.01 -11.52
C SER A 243 -0.34 2.03 -10.17
N GLY A 244 0.99 2.02 -10.13
CA GLY A 244 1.76 1.91 -8.88
C GLY A 244 2.02 3.23 -8.15
N MET A 245 1.73 4.37 -8.79
CA MET A 245 2.07 5.69 -8.26
C MET A 245 1.42 5.99 -6.90
N PRO A 246 0.13 5.70 -6.65
CA PRO A 246 -0.50 6.01 -5.35
C PRO A 246 0.23 5.37 -4.17
N VAL A 247 0.63 4.10 -4.32
CA VAL A 247 1.35 3.35 -3.28
C VAL A 247 2.76 3.90 -3.09
N LEU A 248 3.46 4.18 -4.19
CA LEU A 248 4.80 4.74 -4.14
C LEU A 248 4.82 6.11 -3.45
N PHE A 249 3.93 7.02 -3.84
CA PHE A 249 3.80 8.33 -3.18
C PHE A 249 3.40 8.22 -1.71
N SER A 250 2.56 7.25 -1.35
CA SER A 250 2.22 7.00 0.05
C SER A 250 3.45 6.61 0.88
N LEU A 251 4.29 5.69 0.38
CA LEU A 251 5.54 5.34 1.06
C LEU A 251 6.51 6.53 1.15
N LEU A 252 6.66 7.31 0.07
CA LEU A 252 7.52 8.49 0.09
C LEU A 252 7.01 9.54 1.09
N ASN A 253 5.69 9.71 1.23
CA ASN A 253 5.09 10.54 2.27
C ASN A 253 5.42 10.02 3.66
N VAL A 254 5.32 8.70 3.91
CA VAL A 254 5.71 8.10 5.19
C VAL A 254 7.18 8.40 5.51
N LEU A 255 8.08 8.25 4.54
CA LEU A 255 9.51 8.54 4.69
C LEU A 255 9.76 10.01 5.04
N ILE A 256 9.14 10.94 4.30
CA ILE A 256 9.22 12.38 4.57
C ILE A 256 8.68 12.72 5.96
N LYS A 257 7.52 12.17 6.35
CA LYS A 257 6.96 12.39 7.68
C LYS A 257 7.86 11.81 8.78
N GLY A 258 8.52 10.68 8.54
CA GLY A 258 9.57 10.17 9.41
C GLY A 258 10.67 11.21 9.64
N VAL A 259 11.22 11.80 8.57
CA VAL A 259 12.24 12.86 8.67
C VAL A 259 11.71 14.06 9.46
N MET A 260 10.49 14.53 9.17
CA MET A 260 9.88 15.66 9.88
C MET A 260 9.69 15.39 11.38
N VAL A 261 9.38 14.15 11.77
CA VAL A 261 9.22 13.77 13.19
C VAL A 261 10.58 13.68 13.89
N TYR A 262 11.56 13.02 13.27
CA TYR A 262 12.87 12.81 13.89
C TYR A 262 13.75 14.06 13.93
N ASP A 263 13.57 15.01 13.01
CA ASP A 263 14.36 16.24 12.91
C ASP A 263 13.52 17.52 13.02
N ALA A 264 12.43 17.45 13.79
CA ALA A 264 11.37 18.47 13.85
C ALA A 264 11.89 19.91 14.04
N LYS A 265 12.89 20.11 14.91
CA LYS A 265 13.45 21.45 15.18
C LYS A 265 14.16 22.04 13.97
N ASN A 266 14.97 21.26 13.25
CA ASN A 266 15.71 21.75 12.09
C ASN A 266 14.77 21.89 10.88
N VAL A 267 13.84 20.97 10.71
CA VAL A 267 12.78 21.05 9.69
C VAL A 267 11.94 22.31 9.87
N GLN A 268 11.51 22.63 11.09
CA GLN A 268 10.75 23.85 11.36
C GLN A 268 11.53 25.12 10.97
N LYS A 269 12.79 25.22 11.39
CA LYS A 269 13.67 26.35 11.01
C LYS A 269 13.85 26.45 9.50
N ARG A 270 14.03 25.31 8.83
CA ARG A 270 14.24 25.25 7.39
C ARG A 270 12.99 25.67 6.62
N LEU A 271 11.81 25.19 7.04
CA LEU A 271 10.52 25.58 6.45
C LEU A 271 10.25 27.07 6.62
N GLN A 272 10.46 27.63 7.82
CA GLN A 272 10.35 29.08 8.04
C GLN A 272 11.22 29.87 7.08
N HIS A 273 12.51 29.52 6.97
CA HIS A 273 13.41 30.18 6.05
C HIS A 273 13.03 29.97 4.57
N TYR A 274 12.54 28.78 4.22
CA TYR A 274 12.07 28.48 2.87
C TYR A 274 10.85 29.33 2.50
N ASP A 275 9.88 29.45 3.41
CA ASP A 275 8.66 30.24 3.22
C ASP A 275 8.98 31.74 3.12
N GLU A 276 9.86 32.26 3.99
CA GLU A 276 10.34 33.66 3.92
C GLU A 276 10.92 34.02 2.55
N ILE A 277 11.79 33.17 2.00
CA ILE A 277 12.38 33.37 0.67
C ILE A 277 11.33 33.17 -0.43
N SER A 278 10.44 32.19 -0.28
CA SER A 278 9.41 31.89 -1.26
C SER A 278 8.43 33.05 -1.43
N SER A 279 7.99 33.69 -0.33
CA SER A 279 7.13 34.88 -0.36
C SER A 279 7.80 36.11 -0.99
N GLN A 280 9.13 36.16 -1.03
CA GLN A 280 9.86 37.23 -1.74
C GLN A 280 9.97 36.98 -3.25
N LEU A 281 10.01 35.71 -3.67
CA LEU A 281 10.25 35.30 -5.06
C LEU A 281 8.96 35.05 -5.84
N TYR A 282 7.90 34.62 -5.15
CA TYR A 282 6.63 34.26 -5.76
C TYR A 282 5.52 35.09 -5.12
N SER A 283 4.63 35.62 -5.96
CA SER A 283 3.36 36.19 -5.49
C SER A 283 2.35 35.06 -5.28
N PHE A 284 1.83 34.94 -4.07
CA PHE A 284 0.71 34.05 -3.77
C PHE A 284 -0.59 34.85 -3.80
N ILE A 285 -1.64 34.26 -4.38
CA ILE A 285 -2.97 34.88 -4.40
C ILE A 285 -3.47 34.95 -2.95
N GLY A 286 -3.71 36.16 -2.44
CA GLY A 286 -4.15 36.44 -1.07
C GLY A 286 -3.16 37.23 -0.21
N ASP A 287 -1.91 37.41 -0.67
CA ASP A 287 -0.91 38.23 0.04
C ASP A 287 -1.12 39.76 -0.17
N GLU A 288 -2.11 40.18 -0.99
CA GLU A 288 -2.42 41.58 -1.30
C GLU A 288 -3.70 42.14 -0.63
N ASP A 289 -4.45 41.35 0.16
CA ASP A 289 -5.75 41.79 0.72
C ASP A 289 -5.68 42.43 2.13
N GLU A 290 -4.50 42.92 2.57
CA GLU A 290 -4.35 43.67 3.84
C GLU A 290 -4.07 45.17 3.69
N PHE A 291 -4.21 45.74 2.48
CA PHE A 291 -4.25 47.20 2.33
C PHE A 291 -5.52 47.65 1.59
N THR A 292 -6.29 48.53 2.25
CA THR A 292 -7.52 49.24 1.84
C THR A 292 -8.80 48.40 1.99
N ILE A 293 -9.74 48.66 2.92
CA ILE A 293 -10.33 49.92 3.42
C ILE A 293 -10.57 49.86 4.93
#